data_AF-A0A2E7CBK9-F1
#
_entry.id   AF-A0A2E7CBK9-F1
#
_cell.length_a   1.000
_cell.length_b   1.000
_cell.length_c   1.000
_cell.angle_alpha   90.00
_cell.angle_beta   90.00
_cell.angle_gamma   90.00
#
_symmetry.space_group_name_H-M   'P 1'
#
loop_
_entity.id
_entity.type
_entity.pdbx_description
1 polymer ?
#
loop_
_entity_poly.entity_id
_entity_poly.type
_entity_poly.pdbx_seq_one_letter_code
_entity_poly.pdbx_strand_id
1 'polypeptide(L)'
;MYYIATTRFNNDTWRENNEWKERNDWNGCLYGTPVRIADKYTPGAYMFVLEMHNDKNKIQGIGLIKNYNHIGKYHKIYSDQNYNRYIYKSKTRIDRKELTTEQKKIIRILDILLFKGSRHLKRGQGIIVVPKWISENKQILLIDFFKELFEINT
;
A
#
# COMPACT_ATOMS: atom_id res chain seq x y z
N MET A 1 -7.69 15.04 -2.43
CA MET A 1 -8.07 14.22 -1.26
C MET A 1 -7.09 13.08 -1.12
N TYR A 2 -6.64 12.80 0.11
CA TYR A 2 -5.63 11.79 0.43
C TYR A 2 -6.20 10.75 1.40
N TYR A 3 -5.90 9.48 1.17
CA TYR A 3 -6.22 8.39 2.08
C TYR A 3 -4.98 7.57 2.41
N ILE A 4 -4.99 6.92 3.56
CA ILE A 4 -4.01 5.89 3.91
C ILE A 4 -4.71 4.55 3.70
N ALA A 5 -4.09 3.64 2.97
CA ALA A 5 -4.64 2.33 2.67
C ALA A 5 -3.59 1.25 2.88
N THR A 6 -4.03 -0.01 2.89
CA THR A 6 -3.15 -1.17 3.03
C THR A 6 -3.39 -2.14 1.90
N THR A 7 -2.31 -2.79 1.47
CA THR A 7 -2.36 -4.05 0.70
C THR A 7 -1.58 -5.11 1.46
N ARG A 8 -1.82 -6.39 1.17
CA ARG A 8 -1.23 -7.50 1.91
C ARG A 8 -0.44 -8.39 0.97
N PHE A 9 0.76 -8.73 1.42
CA PHE A 9 1.64 -9.69 0.80
C PHE A 9 2.00 -10.79 1.80
N ASN A 10 2.19 -12.00 1.29
CA ASN A 10 2.94 -13.07 1.91
C ASN A 10 4.28 -13.25 1.17
N ASN A 11 5.10 -14.21 1.56
CA ASN A 11 6.38 -14.49 0.90
C ASN A 11 6.22 -14.72 -0.61
N ASP A 12 5.20 -15.48 -1.04
CA ASP A 12 5.00 -15.83 -2.44
C ASP A 12 4.58 -14.63 -3.28
N THR A 13 3.50 -13.94 -2.89
CA THR A 13 3.02 -12.76 -3.60
C THR A 13 4.05 -11.62 -3.60
N TRP A 14 4.85 -11.49 -2.53
CA TRP A 14 5.95 -10.52 -2.51
C TRP A 14 7.04 -10.87 -3.54
N ARG A 15 7.42 -12.16 -3.61
CA ARG A 15 8.40 -12.66 -4.59
C ARG A 15 7.90 -12.43 -6.02
N GLU A 16 6.70 -12.91 -6.35
CA GLU A 16 6.09 -12.77 -7.68
C GLU A 16 5.97 -11.30 -8.11
N ASN A 17 5.60 -10.41 -7.18
CA ASN A 17 5.54 -8.97 -7.45
C ASN A 17 6.90 -8.40 -7.84
N ASN A 18 7.96 -8.75 -7.11
CA ASN A 18 9.32 -8.28 -7.41
C ASN A 18 9.85 -8.86 -8.73
N GLU A 19 9.67 -10.16 -8.97
CA GLU A 19 10.05 -10.80 -10.23
C GLU A 19 9.31 -10.20 -11.43
N TRP A 20 8.04 -9.83 -11.27
CA TRP A 20 7.32 -9.13 -12.32
C TRP A 20 7.93 -7.74 -12.58
N LYS A 21 8.22 -6.98 -11.52
CA LYS A 21 8.82 -5.65 -11.64
C LYS A 21 10.18 -5.69 -12.32
N GLU A 22 11.05 -6.61 -11.92
CA GLU A 22 12.38 -6.80 -12.51
C GLU A 22 12.30 -7.13 -14.00
N ARG A 23 11.44 -8.09 -14.39
CA ARG A 23 11.27 -8.48 -15.81
C ARG A 23 10.69 -7.38 -16.70
N ASN A 24 10.00 -6.40 -16.11
CA ASN A 24 9.32 -5.33 -16.84
C ASN A 24 9.98 -3.95 -16.62
N ASP A 25 11.16 -3.90 -16.00
CA ASP A 25 11.86 -2.67 -15.64
C ASP A 25 10.94 -1.65 -14.92
N TRP A 26 10.18 -2.14 -13.94
CA TRP A 26 9.21 -1.34 -13.19
C TRP A 26 9.72 -1.01 -11.79
N ASN A 27 10.17 0.23 -11.62
CA ASN A 27 10.70 0.72 -10.34
C ASN A 27 9.64 1.30 -9.39
N GLY A 28 8.37 1.27 -9.78
CA GLY A 28 7.25 1.83 -9.02
C GLY A 28 6.54 0.84 -8.10
N CYS A 29 5.40 1.27 -7.57
CA CYS A 29 4.47 0.38 -6.88
C CYS A 29 3.52 -0.31 -7.86
N LEU A 30 3.10 -1.52 -7.51
CA LEU A 30 2.24 -2.37 -8.33
C LEU A 30 1.39 -3.27 -7.45
N TYR A 31 0.08 -3.16 -7.59
CA TYR A 31 -0.91 -3.85 -6.78
C TYR A 31 -1.96 -4.49 -7.67
N GLY A 32 -1.82 -5.80 -7.89
CA GLY A 32 -2.93 -6.61 -8.37
C GLY A 32 -3.85 -7.03 -7.22
N THR A 33 -5.16 -6.90 -7.40
CA THR A 33 -6.16 -7.22 -6.39
C THR A 33 -7.37 -7.98 -6.98
N PRO A 34 -8.02 -8.85 -6.19
CA PRO A 34 -9.23 -9.57 -6.62
C PRO A 34 -10.49 -8.73 -6.59
N VAL A 35 -10.46 -7.61 -5.86
CA VAL A 35 -11.58 -6.68 -5.67
C VAL A 35 -11.12 -5.24 -5.94
N ARG A 36 -12.04 -4.40 -6.39
CA ARG A 36 -11.80 -2.95 -6.55
C ARG A 36 -11.69 -2.26 -5.19
N ILE A 37 -11.06 -1.10 -5.18
CA ILE A 37 -11.19 -0.17 -4.06
C ILE A 37 -12.67 0.21 -3.94
N ALA A 38 -13.19 0.28 -2.72
CA ALA A 38 -14.62 0.51 -2.48
C ALA A 38 -15.11 1.84 -3.07
N ASP A 39 -16.26 1.82 -3.73
CA ASP A 39 -16.83 2.95 -4.48
C ASP A 39 -17.14 4.19 -3.61
N LYS A 40 -17.24 4.01 -2.27
CA LYS A 40 -17.39 5.12 -1.32
C LYS A 40 -16.18 6.06 -1.25
N TYR A 41 -15.03 5.67 -1.80
CA TYR A 41 -13.84 6.50 -1.85
C TYR A 41 -13.76 7.21 -3.20
N THR A 42 -13.55 8.52 -3.17
CA THR A 42 -13.60 9.38 -4.37
C THR A 42 -12.69 8.84 -5.48
N PRO A 43 -13.21 8.61 -6.69
CA PRO A 43 -12.39 8.28 -7.86
C PRO A 43 -11.30 9.34 -8.06
N GLY A 44 -10.08 8.89 -8.36
CA GLY A 44 -8.92 9.77 -8.54
C GLY A 44 -8.30 10.35 -7.27
N ALA A 45 -8.84 10.08 -6.08
CA ALA A 45 -8.17 10.43 -4.84
C ALA A 45 -6.78 9.75 -4.74
N TYR A 46 -5.83 10.45 -4.10
CA TYR A 46 -4.51 9.89 -3.83
C TYR A 46 -4.58 8.93 -2.64
N MET A 47 -3.84 7.83 -2.72
CA MET A 47 -3.77 6.83 -1.66
C MET A 47 -2.32 6.46 -1.36
N PHE A 48 -1.90 6.66 -0.11
CA PHE A 48 -0.67 6.13 0.43
C PHE A 48 -0.91 4.67 0.84
N VAL A 49 -0.45 3.73 0.02
CA VAL A 49 -0.68 2.30 0.19
C VAL A 49 0.48 1.68 0.95
N LEU A 50 0.22 1.26 2.18
CA LEU A 50 1.17 0.55 3.03
C LEU A 50 1.25 -0.92 2.59
N GLU A 51 2.44 -1.34 2.16
CA GLU A 51 2.70 -2.70 1.67
C GLU A 51 2.96 -3.64 2.86
N MET A 52 1.88 -4.21 3.41
CA MET A 52 1.94 -5.08 4.58
C MET A 52 2.46 -6.46 4.21
N HIS A 53 3.65 -6.84 4.69
CA HIS A 53 4.16 -8.20 4.55
C HIS A 53 3.77 -9.04 5.77
N ASN A 54 2.71 -9.85 5.62
CA ASN A 54 2.02 -10.57 6.69
C ASN A 54 2.86 -11.64 7.39
N ASP A 55 3.76 -12.31 6.66
CA ASP A 55 4.65 -13.32 7.27
C ASP A 55 5.75 -12.69 8.13
N LYS A 56 6.17 -11.48 7.77
CA LYS A 56 7.19 -10.70 8.50
C LYS A 56 6.60 -9.76 9.54
N ASN A 57 5.27 -9.58 9.55
CA ASN A 57 4.54 -8.57 10.32
C ASN A 57 5.16 -7.17 10.23
N LYS A 58 5.53 -6.76 9.01
CA LYS A 58 6.21 -5.49 8.74
C LYS A 58 5.70 -4.86 7.45
N ILE A 59 5.47 -3.55 7.47
CA ILE A 59 5.38 -2.74 6.25
C ILE A 59 6.75 -2.80 5.57
N GLN A 60 6.80 -3.09 4.27
CA GLN A 60 8.05 -3.17 3.49
C GLN A 60 8.26 -1.96 2.57
N GLY A 61 7.18 -1.28 2.19
CA GLY A 61 7.23 -0.09 1.36
C GLY A 61 5.91 0.65 1.40
N ILE A 62 5.91 1.84 0.82
CA ILE A 62 4.72 2.69 0.67
C ILE A 62 4.64 3.09 -0.78
N GLY A 63 3.50 2.83 -1.44
CA GLY A 63 3.23 3.35 -2.79
C GLY A 63 2.27 4.53 -2.75
N LEU A 64 2.41 5.43 -3.72
CA LEU A 64 1.46 6.51 -3.94
C LEU A 64 0.72 6.28 -5.25
N ILE A 65 -0.56 5.93 -5.16
CA ILE A 65 -1.43 5.69 -6.32
C ILE A 65 -2.57 6.71 -6.37
N LYS A 66 -3.20 6.86 -7.55
CA LYS A 66 -4.54 7.43 -7.68
C LYS A 66 -5.58 6.32 -7.67
N ASN A 67 -6.77 6.57 -7.13
CA ASN A 67 -7.92 5.67 -7.18
C ASN A 67 -8.52 5.60 -8.59
N TYR A 68 -7.75 5.05 -9.52
CA TYR A 68 -8.15 4.72 -10.87
C TYR A 68 -7.57 3.34 -11.21
N ASN A 69 -8.46 2.38 -11.43
CA ASN A 69 -8.05 1.09 -11.96
C ASN A 69 -7.48 1.29 -13.37
N HIS A 70 -6.33 0.70 -13.65
CA HIS A 70 -5.75 0.74 -14.99
C HIS A 70 -6.47 -0.30 -15.87
N ILE A 71 -7.56 0.13 -16.50
CA ILE A 71 -8.32 -0.68 -17.45
C ILE A 71 -7.52 -0.70 -18.77
N GLY A 72 -7.08 -1.89 -19.20
CA GLY A 72 -6.37 -2.02 -20.47
C GLY A 72 -5.60 -3.33 -20.58
N LYS A 73 -4.35 -3.35 -20.13
CA LYS A 73 -3.46 -4.52 -20.27
C LYS A 73 -3.66 -5.49 -19.11
N TYR A 74 -3.93 -6.75 -19.45
CA TYR A 74 -3.86 -7.84 -18.47
C TYR A 74 -2.42 -7.99 -17.97
N HIS A 75 -2.23 -7.84 -16.67
CA HIS A 75 -0.93 -8.02 -16.03
C HIS A 75 -0.96 -9.34 -15.25
N LYS A 76 -0.28 -10.38 -15.77
CA LYS A 76 -0.08 -11.64 -15.05
C LYS A 76 1.02 -11.47 -13.99
N ILE A 77 0.69 -10.79 -12.90
CA ILE A 77 1.62 -10.52 -11.79
C ILE A 77 1.76 -11.76 -10.92
N TYR A 78 0.62 -12.34 -10.52
CA TYR A 78 0.57 -13.47 -9.60
C TYR A 78 0.12 -14.74 -10.31
N SER A 79 0.55 -15.89 -9.78
CA SER A 79 0.07 -17.22 -10.18
C SER A 79 -1.42 -17.39 -9.92
N ASP A 80 -1.93 -16.90 -8.78
CA ASP A 80 -3.37 -16.78 -8.53
C ASP A 80 -3.97 -15.69 -9.43
N GLN A 81 -4.72 -16.14 -10.44
CA GLN A 81 -5.34 -15.26 -11.43
C GLN A 81 -6.35 -14.29 -10.82
N ASN A 82 -6.92 -14.60 -9.64
CA ASN A 82 -7.85 -13.68 -8.98
C ASN A 82 -7.16 -12.37 -8.60
N TYR A 83 -5.90 -12.42 -8.18
CA TYR A 83 -5.14 -11.20 -7.85
C TYR A 83 -4.73 -10.38 -9.08
N ASN A 84 -4.99 -10.84 -10.31
CA ASN A 84 -4.68 -10.09 -11.53
C ASN A 84 -5.89 -9.36 -12.12
N ARG A 85 -7.05 -9.36 -11.45
CA ARG A 85 -8.31 -8.78 -11.96
C ARG A 85 -8.31 -7.27 -12.03
N TYR A 86 -7.80 -6.61 -10.99
CA TYR A 86 -7.74 -5.15 -10.90
C TYR A 86 -6.33 -4.71 -10.58
N ILE A 87 -5.81 -3.75 -11.35
CA ILE A 87 -4.41 -3.33 -11.25
C ILE A 87 -4.35 -1.85 -10.90
N TYR A 88 -3.67 -1.56 -9.80
CA TYR A 88 -3.31 -0.22 -9.38
C TYR A 88 -1.79 -0.12 -9.36
N LYS A 89 -1.22 0.85 -10.07
CA LYS A 89 0.23 1.05 -10.11
C LYS A 89 0.57 2.53 -10.26
N SER A 90 1.79 2.87 -9.88
CA SER A 90 2.35 4.19 -10.04
C SER A 90 3.87 4.09 -10.05
N LYS A 91 4.55 5.03 -10.70
CA LYS A 91 6.01 5.11 -10.67
C LYS A 91 6.55 5.53 -9.30
N THR A 92 5.67 5.98 -8.39
CA THR A 92 6.03 6.53 -7.09
C THR A 92 5.89 5.47 -5.99
N ARG A 93 7.02 5.06 -5.40
CA ARG A 93 7.12 4.11 -4.27
C ARG A 93 8.35 4.45 -3.45
N ILE A 94 8.26 4.31 -2.13
CA ILE A 94 9.39 4.43 -1.20
C ILE A 94 9.54 3.10 -0.50
N ASP A 95 10.71 2.48 -0.62
CA ASP A 95 11.07 1.29 0.15
C ASP A 95 11.34 1.67 1.61
N ARG A 96 10.96 0.79 2.53
CA ARG A 96 11.22 1.02 3.96
C ARG A 96 12.71 1.22 4.26
N LYS A 97 13.59 0.63 3.46
CA LYS A 97 15.04 0.79 3.63
C LYS A 97 15.49 2.25 3.46
N GLU A 98 14.84 2.98 2.56
CA GLU A 98 15.15 4.37 2.19
C GLU A 98 14.72 5.39 3.27
N LEU A 99 13.84 4.99 4.19
CA LEU A 99 13.36 5.87 5.25
C LEU A 99 14.45 6.24 6.26
N THR A 100 14.41 7.48 6.76
CA THR A 100 15.25 7.93 7.88
C THR A 100 14.88 7.22 9.19
N THR A 101 15.75 7.32 10.20
CA THR A 101 15.49 6.74 11.52
C THR A 101 14.20 7.28 12.16
N GLU A 102 13.92 8.58 12.00
CA GLU A 102 12.71 9.21 12.54
C GLU A 102 11.44 8.75 11.80
N GLN A 103 11.47 8.73 10.46
CA GLN A 103 10.38 8.19 9.65
C GLN A 103 10.10 6.72 10.00
N LYS A 104 11.17 5.92 10.22
CA LYS A 104 11.06 4.52 10.65
C LYS A 104 10.37 4.37 12.01
N LYS A 105 10.45 5.33 12.93
CA LYS A 105 9.72 5.29 14.22
C LYS A 105 8.21 5.34 13.98
N ILE A 106 7.75 6.26 13.12
CA ILE A 106 6.32 6.38 12.76
C ILE A 106 5.83 5.10 12.07
N ILE A 107 6.62 4.56 11.12
CA ILE A 107 6.28 3.29 10.46
C ILE A 107 6.25 2.11 11.44
N ARG A 108 7.10 2.08 12.48
CA ARG A 108 7.05 1.03 13.52
C ARG A 108 5.77 1.11 14.37
N ILE A 109 5.25 2.31 14.62
CA ILE A 109 3.94 2.46 15.27
C ILE A 109 2.86 1.82 14.39
N LEU A 110 2.88 2.09 13.08
CA LEU A 110 1.96 1.46 12.13
C LEU A 110 2.14 -0.06 12.04
N ASP A 111 3.35 -0.60 12.14
CA ASP A 111 3.55 -2.06 12.24
C ASP A 111 2.77 -2.65 13.44
N ILE A 112 2.82 -1.99 14.60
CA ILE A 112 2.09 -2.47 15.77
C ILE A 112 0.58 -2.41 15.52
N LEU A 113 0.06 -1.27 15.04
CA LEU A 113 -1.37 -1.06 14.81
C LEU A 113 -1.95 -1.98 13.74
N LEU A 114 -1.19 -2.29 12.69
CA LEU A 114 -1.68 -3.05 11.54
C LEU A 114 -1.55 -4.57 11.71
N PHE A 115 -0.57 -5.06 12.49
CA PHE A 115 -0.28 -6.50 12.59
C PHE A 115 -0.65 -7.13 13.94
N LYS A 116 -0.88 -6.34 14.99
CA LYS A 116 -1.11 -6.85 16.36
C LYS A 116 -2.47 -6.41 16.91
N GLY A 117 -2.89 -7.10 17.98
CA GLY A 117 -4.16 -6.83 18.67
C GLY A 117 -5.39 -7.36 17.92
N SER A 118 -6.55 -7.23 18.55
CA SER A 118 -7.83 -7.74 18.01
C SER A 118 -8.34 -6.99 16.79
N ARG A 119 -7.83 -5.77 16.54
CA ARG A 119 -8.22 -4.89 15.42
C ARG A 119 -7.17 -4.87 14.30
N HIS A 120 -6.30 -5.87 14.21
CA HIS A 120 -5.26 -5.92 13.17
C HIS A 120 -5.87 -5.97 11.75
N LEU A 121 -5.11 -5.51 10.76
CA LEU A 121 -5.55 -5.45 9.35
C LEU A 121 -4.97 -6.59 8.49
N LYS A 122 -4.44 -7.65 9.09
CA LYS A 122 -3.84 -8.80 8.37
C LYS A 122 -4.82 -9.56 7.47
N ARG A 123 -6.11 -9.51 7.79
CA ARG A 123 -7.18 -10.22 7.07
C ARG A 123 -7.97 -9.20 6.25
N GLY A 124 -7.94 -9.33 4.94
CA GLY A 124 -8.61 -8.42 4.01
C GLY A 124 -8.14 -8.66 2.57
N GLN A 125 -9.02 -8.42 1.61
CA GLN A 125 -8.74 -8.58 0.19
C GLN A 125 -8.64 -7.21 -0.50
N GLY A 126 -7.66 -7.08 -1.38
CA GLY A 126 -7.39 -5.85 -2.12
C GLY A 126 -6.87 -4.70 -1.27
N ILE A 127 -6.98 -3.48 -1.84
CA ILE A 127 -6.54 -2.24 -1.20
C ILE A 127 -7.67 -1.74 -0.29
N ILE A 128 -7.39 -1.67 1.01
CA ILE A 128 -8.37 -1.26 2.02
C ILE A 128 -7.87 0.00 2.74
N VAL A 129 -8.66 1.07 2.70
CA VAL A 129 -8.39 2.29 3.46
C VAL A 129 -8.41 1.98 4.96
N VAL A 130 -7.42 2.49 5.69
CA VAL A 130 -7.31 2.24 7.13
C VAL A 130 -8.49 2.87 7.88
N PRO A 131 -8.97 2.26 8.98
CA PRO A 131 -10.00 2.85 9.81
C PRO A 131 -9.60 4.23 10.36
N LYS A 132 -10.60 5.08 10.60
CA LYS A 132 -10.41 6.44 11.14
C LYS A 132 -9.60 6.47 12.44
N TRP A 133 -9.78 5.50 13.32
CA TRP A 133 -9.03 5.44 14.59
C TRP A 133 -7.50 5.27 14.39
N ILE A 134 -7.06 4.82 13.21
CA ILE A 134 -5.65 4.82 12.80
C ILE A 134 -5.30 6.12 12.08
N SER A 135 -6.06 6.51 11.06
CA SER A 135 -5.71 7.67 10.21
C SER A 135 -5.86 9.02 10.90
N GLU A 136 -6.84 9.16 11.79
CA GLU A 136 -7.15 10.37 12.58
C GLU A 136 -6.50 10.22 13.97
N ASN A 137 -5.17 10.05 13.98
CA ASN A 137 -4.41 9.92 15.21
C ASN A 137 -4.22 11.29 15.88
N LYS A 138 -4.51 11.40 17.18
CA LYS A 138 -4.43 12.67 17.94
C LYS A 138 -3.00 13.21 18.09
N GLN A 139 -2.00 12.34 18.01
CA GLN A 139 -0.59 12.69 18.23
C GLN A 139 0.18 12.90 16.93
N ILE A 140 -0.26 12.27 15.83
CA ILE A 140 0.47 12.28 14.56
C ILE A 140 -0.52 12.57 13.43
N LEU A 141 -0.27 13.66 12.71
CA LEU A 141 -0.95 13.98 11.46
C LEU A 141 -0.39 13.09 10.35
N LEU A 142 -0.87 11.84 10.27
CA LEU A 142 -0.30 10.84 9.37
C LEU A 142 -0.39 11.24 7.88
N ILE A 143 -1.45 11.94 7.48
CA ILE A 143 -1.57 12.42 6.09
C ILE A 143 -0.46 13.42 5.76
N ASP A 144 -0.18 14.36 6.66
CA ASP A 144 0.86 15.37 6.44
C ASP A 144 2.25 14.72 6.46
N PHE A 145 2.48 13.79 7.39
CA PHE A 145 3.70 12.95 7.39
C PHE A 145 3.91 12.24 6.04
N PHE A 146 2.87 11.64 5.47
CA PHE A 146 3.01 10.98 4.17
C PHE A 146 3.13 11.97 3.01
N LYS A 147 2.48 13.14 3.06
CA LYS A 147 2.70 14.19 2.06
C LYS A 147 4.16 14.64 2.05
N GLU A 148 4.73 14.94 3.22
CA GLU A 148 6.14 15.30 3.38
C GLU A 148 7.06 14.18 2.86
N LEU A 149 6.76 12.92 3.22
CA LEU A 149 7.54 11.77 2.77
C LEU A 149 7.59 11.63 1.24
N PHE A 150 6.53 12.05 0.54
CA PHE A 150 6.43 12.03 -0.92
C PHE A 150 6.65 13.41 -1.57
N GLU A 151 7.17 14.39 -0.83
CA GLU A 151 7.47 15.75 -1.32
C GLU A 151 6.25 16.43 -1.97
N ILE A 152 5.06 16.17 -1.44
CA ILE A 152 3.80 16.76 -1.90
C ILE A 152 3.59 18.06 -1.13
N ASN A 153 3.56 19.19 -1.84
CA ASN A 153 3.29 20.52 -1.26
C ASN A 153 2.07 20.47 -0.32
N THR A 154 2.28 20.86 0.94
CA THR A 154 1.28 20.75 2.01
C THR A 154 0.22 21.83 1.94
#